data_AF-A0A519PAQ3-F1
#
_entry.id   AF-A0A519PAQ3-F1
#
_cell.length_a   1.000
_cell.length_b   1.000
_cell.length_c   1.000
_cell.angle_alpha   90.00
_cell.angle_beta   90.00
_cell.angle_gamma   90.00
#
_symmetry.space_group_name_H-M   'P 1'
#
loop_
_entity.id
_entity.type
_entity.pdbx_description
1 polymer ?
#
loop_
_entity_poly.entity_id
_entity_poly.type
_entity_poly.pdbx_seq_one_letter_code
_entity_poly.pdbx_strand_id
1 'polypeptide(L)' 'LKLFVELNRLGTTVLFATHDEDLVARSGMPVLHLENGRLTAHGARP' A
#
# COMPACT_ATOMS: atom_id res chain seq x y z
N LEU A 1 8.90 -0.29 6.02
CA LEU A 1 7.57 -0.92 6.24
C LEU A 1 7.34 -1.50 7.63
N LYS A 2 8.37 -1.98 8.37
CA LYS A 2 8.21 -2.67 9.67
C LYS A 2 7.26 -2.00 10.67
N LEU A 3 7.39 -0.69 10.90
CA LEU A 3 6.50 0.04 11.83
C LEU A 3 5.02 -0.09 11.44
N PHE A 4 4.69 0.10 10.17
CA PHE A 4 3.32 0.06 9.67
C PHE A 4 2.71 -1.35 9.78
N VAL A 5 3.53 -2.39 9.58
CA VAL A 5 3.11 -3.78 9.78
C VAL A 5 2.76 -4.05 11.24
N GLU A 6 3.57 -3.55 12.19
CA GLU A 6 3.30 -3.73 13.62
C GLU A 6 2.03 -2.99 14.06
N LEU A 7 1.78 -1.77 13.58
CA LEU A 7 0.51 -1.07 13.82
C LEU A 7 -0.70 -1.87 13.30
N ASN A 8 -0.56 -2.49 12.12
CA ASN A 8 -1.63 -3.32 11.57
C ASN A 8 -1.87 -4.60 12.38
N ARG A 9 -0.82 -5.21 12.93
CA ARG A 9 -0.93 -6.37 13.84
C ARG A 9 -1.63 -6.05 15.15
N LEU A 10 -1.60 -4.79 15.60
CA LEU A 10 -2.35 -4.31 16.76
C LEU A 10 -3.83 -4.00 16.47
N GLY A 11 -4.31 -4.27 15.24
CA GLY A 11 -5.70 -4.06 14.82
C GLY A 11 -5.97 -2.71 14.15
N THR A 12 -4.93 -1.92 13.86
CA THR A 12 -5.08 -0.63 13.15
C THR A 12 -5.11 -0.84 11.64
N THR A 13 -6.03 -0.20 10.91
CA THR A 13 -5.93 -0.17 9.44
C THR A 13 -4.94 0.92 9.04
N VAL A 14 -3.91 0.56 8.27
CA VAL A 14 -2.86 1.50 7.83
C VAL A 14 -2.97 1.70 6.33
N LEU A 15 -3.15 2.95 5.90
CA LEU A 15 -3.04 3.40 4.53
C LEU A 15 -1.97 4.49 4.46
N PHE A 16 -1.03 4.38 3.53
CA PHE A 16 -0.04 5.42 3.26
C PHE A 16 0.08 5.63 1.75
N ALA A 17 0.27 6.88 1.34
CA ALA A 17 0.47 7.28 -0.04
C ALA A 17 1.92 7.70 -0.26
N THR A 18 2.53 7.22 -1.34
CA THR A 18 3.92 7.54 -1.69
C THR A 18 4.07 7.64 -3.20
N HIS A 19 5.04 8.45 -3.65
CA HIS A 19 5.49 8.49 -5.05
C HIS A 19 6.73 7.61 -5.29
N ASP A 20 7.17 6.85 -4.28
CA ASP A 20 8.25 5.88 -4.38
C ASP A 20 7.70 4.53 -4.88
N GLU A 21 7.66 4.37 -6.20
CA GLU A 21 7.17 3.15 -6.87
C GLU A 21 7.99 1.91 -6.51
N ASP A 22 9.27 2.12 -6.24
CA ASP A 22 10.25 1.12 -5.88
C ASP A 22 9.93 0.50 -4.52
N LEU A 23 9.55 1.34 -3.54
CA LEU A 23 9.03 0.90 -2.25
C LEU A 23 7.71 0.13 -2.41
N VAL A 24 6.81 0.60 -3.28
CA VAL A 24 5.52 -0.04 -3.53
C VAL A 24 5.72 -1.45 -4.13
N ALA A 25 6.58 -1.58 -5.14
CA ALA A 25 6.87 -2.85 -5.79
C ALA A 25 7.48 -3.88 -4.82
N ARG A 26 8.36 -3.44 -3.92
CA ARG A 26 8.98 -4.31 -2.90
C ARG A 26 8.08 -4.61 -1.70
N SER A 27 6.99 -3.87 -1.52
CA SER A 27 6.14 -3.99 -0.33
C SER A 27 5.37 -5.31 -0.25
N GLY A 28 5.00 -5.89 -1.40
CA GLY A 28 4.11 -7.05 -1.47
C GLY A 28 2.71 -6.81 -0.89
N MET A 29 2.34 -5.55 -0.64
CA MET A 29 1.05 -5.16 -0.06
C MET A 29 0.03 -4.83 -1.17
N PRO A 30 -1.29 -4.88 -0.88
CA PRO A 30 -2.30 -4.37 -1.81
C PRO A 30 -2.02 -2.90 -2.18
N VAL A 31 -2.13 -2.58 -3.47
CA VAL A 31 -1.81 -1.25 -4.00
C VAL A 31 -3.07 -0.59 -4.56
N LEU A 32 -3.28 0.65 -4.16
CA LEU A 32 -4.28 1.54 -4.74
C LEU A 32 -3.55 2.55 -5.63
N HIS A 33 -3.84 2.55 -6.93
CA HIS A 33 -3.25 3.48 -7.88
C HIS A 33 -4.17 4.68 -8.08
N LEU A 34 -3.64 5.88 -7.86
CA LEU A 34 -4.34 7.15 -8.04
C LEU A 34 -3.84 7.83 -9.31
N GLU A 35 -4.70 7.93 -10.30
CA GLU A 35 -4.36 8.55 -11.59
C GLU A 35 -5.54 9.41 -12.06
N ASN A 36 -5.26 10.65 -12.51
CA ASN A 36 -6.28 11.58 -13.00
C ASN A 36 -7.49 11.74 -12.04
N GLY A 37 -7.23 11.77 -10.73
CA GLY A 37 -8.27 11.88 -9.69
C GLY A 37 -9.10 10.62 -9.49
N ARG A 38 -8.72 9.48 -10.07
CA ARG A 38 -9.40 8.19 -9.92
C ARG A 38 -8.53 7.19 -9.18
N LEU A 39 -9.11 6.54 -8.18
CA LEU A 39 -8.48 5.47 -7.44
C LEU A 39 -8.88 4.12 -8.04
N THR A 40 -7.90 3.25 -8.30
CA THR A 40 -8.12 1.88 -8.78
C THR A 40 -7.37 0.91 -7.89
N ALA A 41 -7.98 -0.24 -7.59
CA ALA A 41 -7.33 -1.31 -6.84
C ALA A 41 -6.64 -2.25 -7.83
N HIS A 42 -5.33 -2.41 -7.71
CA HIS A 42 -4.65 -3.52 -8.33
C HIS A 42 -4.80 -4.71 -7.39
N GLY A 43 -5.57 -5.72 -7.80
CA GLY A 43 -5.68 -6.97 -7.04
C GLY A 43 -4.27 -7.51 -6.73
N ALA A 44 -4.11 -8.15 -5.57
CA ALA A 44 -2.83 -8.72 -5.17
C ALA A 44 -2.31 -9.60 -6.33
N ARG A 45 -1.13 -9.24 -6.86
CA ARG A 45 -0.48 -10.05 -7.90
C ARG A 45 -0.23 -11.45 -7.26
N PRO A 46 -0.63 -12.54 -7.93
CA PRO A 46 -0.37 -13.88 -7.41
C PRO A 46 1.13 -14.15 -7.25
#